data_AF-A0A8D0P4I2-F1
#
_entry.id   AF-A0A8D0P4I2-F1
#
_cell.length_a   1.000
_cell.length_b   1.000
_cell.length_c   1.000
_cell.angle_alpha   90.00
_cell.angle_beta   90.00
_cell.angle_gamma   90.00
#
_symmetry.space_group_name_H-M   'P 1'
#
loop_
_entity.id
_entity.type
_entity.pdbx_description
1 polymer ?
#
loop_
_entity_poly.entity_id
_entity_poly.type
_entity_poly.pdbx_seq_one_letter_code
_entity_poly.pdbx_strand_id
1 'polypeptide(L)'
;MHSASASPGNLVLCMKNEIRSTKYKPVDYQQLQALTEAKKLASASAELKIRKAVQTSKISKEQTLIKQHKQVWWQEHQRLNEVRCKIESEIKSFLNEENIGNECLSDLMNFEQELSEQGCAYLKNVIDPIQQLRADLKYRQYHISQHPHSHSEFNSVKVLEEVDFVKKQLKAVFESLKLEQQKIENSISDWSVKIADHSSEERSNLLSELPMELEALECPYPDLKSSILNGFRDFTEKYQKKLQVLDQQLEDIYR
;
A
#
# COMPACT_ATOMS: atom_id res chain seq x y z
N MET A 1 28.94 -59.41 -37.02
CA MET A 1 27.85 -60.38 -37.24
C MET A 1 26.79 -59.68 -38.09
N HIS A 2 26.84 -59.87 -39.41
CA HIS A 2 25.85 -60.62 -40.22
C HIS A 2 24.43 -60.04 -40.15
N SER A 3 23.69 -59.80 -41.23
CA SER A 3 23.94 -59.74 -42.69
C SER A 3 22.69 -59.13 -43.31
N ALA A 4 22.83 -58.56 -44.50
CA ALA A 4 21.75 -57.97 -45.31
C ALA A 4 20.69 -58.99 -45.77
N SER A 5 19.47 -58.51 -46.03
CA SER A 5 18.72 -58.96 -47.21
C SER A 5 17.69 -57.90 -47.65
N ALA A 6 17.96 -57.27 -48.78
CA ALA A 6 16.98 -56.52 -49.54
C ALA A 6 15.98 -57.47 -50.22
N SER A 7 14.73 -57.05 -50.37
CA SER A 7 13.86 -57.52 -51.46
C SER A 7 12.84 -56.44 -51.82
N PRO A 8 12.99 -55.77 -52.98
CA PRO A 8 11.96 -54.92 -53.55
C PRO A 8 11.05 -55.79 -54.43
N GLY A 9 9.86 -56.13 -53.93
CA GLY A 9 8.98 -57.10 -54.59
C GLY A 9 7.52 -56.68 -54.60
N ASN A 10 7.17 -55.69 -55.43
CA ASN A 10 6.09 -55.80 -56.41
C ASN A 10 5.87 -54.46 -57.16
N LEU A 11 6.82 -54.14 -58.04
CA LEU A 11 6.51 -53.41 -59.26
C LEU A 11 5.68 -54.37 -60.14
N VAL A 12 4.36 -54.38 -59.95
CA VAL A 12 3.45 -55.06 -60.87
C VAL A 12 3.27 -54.15 -62.09
N LEU A 13 4.11 -54.42 -63.08
CA LEU A 13 3.84 -54.18 -64.49
C LEU A 13 2.43 -54.71 -64.82
N CYS A 14 1.51 -53.80 -65.13
CA CYS A 14 0.31 -54.12 -65.90
C CYS A 14 0.25 -53.17 -67.12
N MET A 15 1.26 -53.27 -67.97
CA MET A 15 1.14 -52.90 -69.38
C MET A 15 0.89 -54.20 -70.15
N LYS A 16 -0.12 -54.18 -71.02
CA LYS A 16 -0.67 -55.30 -71.81
C LYS A 16 -1.72 -56.14 -71.09
N ASN A 17 -2.92 -55.59 -71.01
CA ASN A 17 -4.10 -56.17 -71.66
C ASN A 17 -5.23 -55.14 -71.61
N GLU A 18 -5.90 -54.96 -72.74
CA GLU A 18 -7.04 -54.06 -72.96
C GLU A 18 -8.24 -54.45 -72.08
N ILE A 19 -8.25 -54.07 -70.80
CA ILE A 19 -9.46 -54.05 -69.99
C ILE A 19 -9.38 -52.82 -69.10
N ARG A 20 -9.87 -51.69 -69.63
CA ARG A 20 -10.24 -50.52 -68.82
C ARG A 20 -11.12 -51.04 -67.68
N SER A 21 -10.65 -50.97 -66.43
CA SER A 21 -11.44 -51.37 -65.28
C SER A 21 -12.62 -50.41 -65.12
N THR A 22 -13.72 -50.67 -65.80
CA THR A 22 -14.97 -49.90 -65.74
C THR A 22 -15.80 -50.25 -64.50
N LYS A 23 -15.16 -50.37 -63.33
CA LYS A 23 -15.84 -50.61 -62.05
C LYS A 23 -15.25 -49.80 -60.91
N TYR A 24 -14.94 -48.53 -61.14
CA TYR A 24 -14.82 -47.60 -60.03
C TYR A 24 -16.23 -47.22 -59.60
N LYS A 25 -16.61 -47.55 -58.36
CA LYS A 25 -17.87 -47.05 -57.80
C LYS A 25 -17.81 -45.52 -57.84
N PRO A 26 -18.88 -44.84 -58.30
CA PRO A 26 -18.90 -43.39 -58.30
C PRO A 26 -18.66 -42.90 -56.86
N VAL A 27 -17.67 -42.04 -56.70
CA VAL A 27 -17.40 -41.38 -55.42
C VAL A 27 -18.57 -40.46 -55.14
N ASP A 28 -19.27 -40.70 -54.05
CA ASP A 28 -20.34 -39.81 -53.60
C ASP A 28 -19.73 -38.58 -52.93
N TYR A 29 -19.48 -37.56 -53.76
CA TYR A 29 -18.93 -36.29 -53.32
C TYR A 29 -19.84 -35.55 -52.34
N GLN A 30 -21.16 -35.76 -52.40
CA GLN A 30 -22.09 -35.15 -51.45
C GLN A 30 -21.92 -35.76 -50.06
N GLN A 31 -21.78 -37.09 -49.97
CA GLN A 31 -21.50 -37.76 -48.70
C GLN A 31 -20.15 -37.35 -48.10
N LEU A 32 -19.10 -37.23 -48.93
CA LEU A 32 -17.77 -36.79 -48.50
C LEU A 32 -17.78 -35.33 -48.01
N GLN A 33 -18.51 -34.45 -48.70
CA GLN A 33 -18.70 -33.07 -48.29
C GLN A 33 -19.43 -32.99 -46.94
N ALA A 34 -20.53 -33.72 -46.78
CA ALA A 34 -21.29 -33.78 -45.53
C ALA A 34 -20.43 -34.27 -44.34
N LEU A 35 -19.60 -35.31 -44.56
CA LEU A 35 -18.64 -35.80 -43.56
C LEU A 35 -17.59 -34.74 -43.19
N THR A 36 -17.09 -34.01 -44.18
CA THR A 36 -16.09 -32.95 -43.97
C THR A 36 -16.68 -31.78 -43.19
N GLU A 37 -17.89 -31.35 -43.55
CA GLU A 37 -18.62 -30.28 -42.85
C GLU A 37 -18.97 -30.69 -41.42
N ALA A 38 -19.44 -31.92 -41.21
CA ALA A 38 -19.70 -32.46 -39.87
C ALA A 38 -18.43 -32.49 -39.01
N LYS A 39 -17.28 -32.89 -39.59
CA LYS A 39 -15.99 -32.91 -38.88
C LYS A 39 -15.49 -31.50 -38.57
N LYS A 40 -15.67 -30.54 -39.48
CA LYS A 40 -15.36 -29.12 -39.23
C LYS A 40 -16.21 -28.55 -38.10
N LEU A 41 -17.52 -28.83 -38.08
CA LEU A 41 -18.42 -28.41 -37.01
C LEU A 41 -18.05 -29.05 -35.67
N ALA A 42 -17.73 -30.34 -35.65
CA ALA A 42 -17.28 -31.03 -34.45
C ALA A 42 -15.95 -30.44 -33.92
N SER A 43 -15.00 -30.13 -34.80
CA SER A 43 -13.73 -29.49 -34.44
C SER A 43 -13.94 -28.10 -33.86
N ALA A 44 -14.78 -27.26 -34.49
CA ALA A 44 -15.10 -25.93 -33.99
C ALA A 44 -15.81 -25.98 -32.61
N SER A 45 -16.70 -26.96 -32.42
CA SER A 45 -17.36 -27.21 -31.13
C SER A 45 -16.35 -27.62 -30.04
N ALA A 46 -15.41 -28.51 -30.37
CA ALA A 46 -14.35 -28.93 -29.45
C ALA A 46 -13.42 -27.76 -29.08
N GLU A 47 -13.01 -26.96 -30.07
CA GLU A 47 -12.19 -25.77 -29.85
C GLU A 47 -12.89 -24.75 -28.95
N LEU A 48 -14.19 -24.50 -29.16
CA LEU A 48 -14.98 -23.61 -28.32
C LEU A 48 -15.02 -24.11 -26.86
N LYS A 49 -15.18 -25.43 -26.65
CA LYS A 49 -15.15 -26.04 -25.30
C LYS A 49 -13.78 -25.86 -24.63
N ILE A 50 -12.68 -26.06 -25.37
CA ILE A 50 -11.32 -25.84 -24.88
C ILE A 50 -11.13 -24.38 -24.47
N ARG A 51 -11.49 -23.43 -25.34
CA ARG A 51 -11.38 -21.99 -25.04
C ARG A 51 -12.16 -21.61 -23.78
N LYS A 52 -13.40 -22.12 -23.63
CA LYS A 52 -14.21 -21.89 -22.42
C LYS A 52 -13.54 -22.45 -21.17
N ALA A 53 -13.06 -23.69 -21.21
CA ALA A 53 -12.38 -24.32 -20.07
C ALA A 53 -11.11 -23.55 -19.65
N VAL A 54 -10.32 -23.10 -20.61
CA VAL A 54 -9.11 -22.30 -20.35
C VAL A 54 -9.47 -20.96 -19.69
N GLN A 55 -10.49 -20.26 -20.19
CA GLN A 55 -10.94 -18.99 -19.60
C GLN A 55 -11.44 -19.18 -18.17
N THR A 56 -12.26 -20.20 -17.91
CA THR A 56 -12.74 -20.50 -16.56
C THR A 56 -11.58 -20.86 -15.62
N SER A 57 -10.60 -21.64 -16.08
CA SER A 57 -9.40 -21.96 -15.30
C SER A 57 -8.58 -20.71 -14.97
N LYS A 58 -8.40 -19.80 -15.94
CA LYS A 58 -7.69 -18.53 -15.73
C LYS A 58 -8.37 -17.67 -14.67
N ILE A 59 -9.69 -17.45 -14.81
CA ILE A 59 -10.48 -16.67 -13.84
C ILE A 59 -10.42 -17.30 -12.45
N SER A 60 -10.51 -18.64 -12.36
CA SER A 60 -10.43 -19.34 -11.07
C SER A 60 -9.07 -19.14 -10.39
N LYS A 61 -7.96 -19.22 -11.15
CA LYS A 61 -6.62 -18.94 -10.61
C LYS A 61 -6.47 -17.51 -10.14
N GLU A 62 -6.93 -16.53 -10.92
CA GLU A 62 -6.92 -15.11 -10.54
C GLU A 62 -7.73 -14.86 -9.26
N GLN A 63 -8.92 -15.44 -9.14
CA GLN A 63 -9.75 -15.31 -7.94
C GLN A 63 -9.07 -15.91 -6.70
N THR A 64 -8.43 -17.08 -6.83
CA THR A 64 -7.67 -17.69 -5.73
C THR A 64 -6.48 -16.81 -5.34
N LEU A 65 -5.75 -16.27 -6.32
CA LEU A 65 -4.61 -15.39 -6.07
C LEU A 65 -5.03 -14.10 -5.34
N ILE A 66 -6.15 -13.50 -5.74
CA ILE A 66 -6.72 -12.30 -5.08
C ILE A 66 -7.10 -12.62 -3.63
N LYS A 67 -7.71 -13.79 -3.37
CA LYS A 67 -8.06 -14.21 -2.01
C LYS A 67 -6.80 -14.35 -1.13
N GLN A 68 -5.76 -14.98 -1.66
CA GLN A 68 -4.48 -15.12 -0.97
C GLN A 68 -3.83 -13.75 -0.67
N HIS A 69 -3.76 -12.86 -1.66
CA HIS A 69 -3.23 -11.50 -1.46
C HIS A 69 -4.01 -10.73 -0.41
N LYS A 70 -5.35 -10.78 -0.44
CA LYS A 70 -6.20 -10.14 0.57
C LYS A 70 -5.91 -10.67 1.96
N GLN A 71 -5.71 -11.97 2.11
CA GLN A 71 -5.39 -12.59 3.39
C GLN A 71 -4.03 -12.11 3.93
N VAL A 72 -2.98 -12.15 3.09
CA VAL A 72 -1.65 -11.69 3.46
C VAL A 72 -1.67 -10.20 3.82
N TRP A 73 -2.37 -9.38 3.03
CA TRP A 73 -2.51 -7.95 3.31
C TRP A 73 -3.21 -7.69 4.65
N TRP A 74 -4.26 -8.46 4.96
CA TRP A 74 -4.95 -8.36 6.24
C TRP A 74 -4.04 -8.72 7.42
N GLN A 75 -3.27 -9.81 7.29
CA GLN A 75 -2.32 -10.23 8.32
C GLN A 75 -1.25 -9.15 8.55
N GLU A 76 -0.69 -8.59 7.48
CA GLU A 76 0.34 -7.56 7.59
C GLU A 76 -0.21 -6.25 8.16
N HIS A 77 -1.41 -5.85 7.73
CA HIS A 77 -2.09 -4.68 8.30
C HIS A 77 -2.31 -4.85 9.81
N GLN A 78 -2.74 -6.03 10.25
CA GLN A 78 -2.92 -6.31 11.67
C GLN A 78 -1.59 -6.28 12.42
N ARG A 79 -0.54 -6.94 11.89
CA ARG A 79 0.81 -6.94 12.49
C ARG A 79 1.37 -5.53 12.64
N LEU A 80 1.26 -4.70 11.60
CA LEU A 80 1.71 -3.32 11.62
C LEU A 80 0.90 -2.48 12.61
N ASN A 81 -0.41 -2.70 12.69
CA ASN A 81 -1.26 -2.03 13.65
C ASN A 81 -0.88 -2.39 15.10
N GLU A 82 -0.62 -3.66 15.40
CA GLU A 82 -0.17 -4.12 16.71
C GLU A 82 1.16 -3.47 17.12
N VAL A 83 2.14 -3.44 16.20
CA VAL A 83 3.43 -2.79 16.43
C VAL A 83 3.26 -1.29 16.68
N ARG A 84 2.44 -0.61 15.86
CA ARG A 84 2.12 0.81 16.04
C ARG A 84 1.51 1.06 17.43
N CYS A 85 0.46 0.32 17.81
CA CYS A 85 -0.19 0.50 19.10
C CYS A 85 0.75 0.26 20.28
N LYS A 86 1.67 -0.71 20.16
CA LYS A 86 2.70 -0.96 21.17
C LYS A 86 3.63 0.25 21.33
N ILE A 87 4.18 0.76 20.23
CA ILE A 87 5.09 1.93 20.25
C ILE A 87 4.35 3.17 20.76
N GLU A 88 3.11 3.41 20.31
CA GLU A 88 2.29 4.52 20.80
C GLU A 88 2.06 4.43 22.32
N SER A 89 1.85 3.22 22.85
CA SER A 89 1.68 3.01 24.30
C SER A 89 2.98 3.25 25.07
N GLU A 90 4.13 2.84 24.53
CA GLU A 90 5.46 3.11 25.12
C GLU A 90 5.75 4.62 25.13
N ILE A 91 5.47 5.33 24.04
CA ILE A 91 5.59 6.80 23.97
C ILE A 91 4.68 7.45 25.02
N LYS A 92 3.40 7.05 25.10
CA LYS A 92 2.46 7.59 26.08
C LYS A 92 2.93 7.32 27.52
N SER A 93 3.46 6.14 27.80
CA SER A 93 4.03 5.82 29.11
C SER A 93 5.18 6.78 29.45
N PHE A 94 6.10 7.00 28.51
CA PHE A 94 7.23 7.91 28.69
C PHE A 94 6.77 9.36 28.92
N LEU A 95 5.75 9.81 28.20
CA LEU A 95 5.20 11.16 28.35
C LEU A 95 4.44 11.37 29.67
N ASN A 96 3.88 10.29 30.24
CA ASN A 96 3.14 10.32 31.51
C ASN A 96 4.02 10.10 32.75
N GLU A 97 5.28 9.71 32.59
CA GLU A 97 6.22 9.63 33.71
C GLU A 97 6.43 11.04 34.27
N GLU A 98 6.21 11.20 35.58
CA GLU A 98 6.29 12.47 36.30
C GLU A 98 7.76 12.91 36.41
N ASN A 99 8.33 13.34 35.29
CA ASN A 99 9.71 13.80 35.20
C ASN A 99 9.75 15.29 35.58
N ILE A 100 10.50 15.59 36.63
CA ILE A 100 10.62 16.93 37.19
C ILE A 100 11.24 17.85 36.11
N GLY A 101 10.44 18.80 35.61
CA GLY A 101 10.93 19.91 34.77
C GLY A 101 10.56 19.87 33.28
N ASN A 102 9.51 19.15 32.86
CA ASN A 102 9.22 19.01 31.42
C ASN A 102 7.94 19.72 30.93
N GLU A 103 7.98 21.05 30.91
CA GLU A 103 6.94 21.90 30.30
C GLU A 103 6.75 21.57 28.80
N CYS A 104 7.83 21.19 28.10
CA CYS A 104 7.81 20.80 26.69
C CYS A 104 7.01 19.51 26.39
N LEU A 105 7.05 18.50 27.26
CA LEU A 105 6.23 17.29 27.08
C LEU A 105 4.75 17.56 27.33
N SER A 106 4.43 18.51 28.21
CA SER A 106 3.05 18.96 28.43
C SER A 106 2.48 19.61 27.17
N ASP A 107 3.26 20.45 26.50
CA ASP A 107 2.88 21.03 25.21
C ASP A 107 2.63 19.96 24.14
N LEU A 108 3.46 18.92 24.10
CA LEU A 108 3.30 17.81 23.15
C LEU A 108 1.98 17.04 23.35
N MET A 109 1.59 16.81 24.61
CA MET A 109 0.29 16.19 24.94
C MET A 109 -0.89 17.09 24.56
N ASN A 110 -0.77 18.41 24.78
CA ASN A 110 -1.78 19.37 24.35
C ASN A 110 -1.96 19.37 22.83
N PHE A 111 -0.86 19.30 22.08
CA PHE A 111 -0.91 19.17 20.62
C PHE A 111 -1.53 17.84 20.17
N GLU A 112 -1.23 16.71 20.82
CA GLU A 112 -1.88 15.42 20.51
C GLU A 112 -3.40 15.53 20.65
N GLN A 113 -3.86 16.11 21.75
CA GLN A 113 -5.29 16.29 22.02
C GLN A 113 -5.96 17.20 20.99
N GLU A 114 -5.35 18.35 20.67
CA GLU A 114 -5.88 19.27 19.67
C GLU A 114 -5.97 18.63 18.28
N LEU A 115 -4.93 17.89 17.88
CA LEU A 115 -4.92 17.16 16.59
C LEU A 115 -5.98 16.05 16.55
N SER A 116 -6.20 15.35 17.67
CA SER A 116 -7.24 14.33 17.79
C SER A 116 -8.64 14.94 17.60
N GLU A 117 -8.91 16.06 18.26
CA GLU A 117 -10.17 16.79 18.15
C GLU A 117 -10.40 17.35 16.75
N GLN A 118 -9.38 17.99 16.16
CA GLN A 118 -9.43 18.48 14.78
C GLN A 118 -9.66 17.34 13.79
N GLY A 119 -8.98 16.20 13.98
CA GLY A 119 -9.16 15.00 13.16
C GLY A 119 -10.58 14.43 13.24
N CYS A 120 -11.17 14.40 14.43
CA CYS A 120 -12.55 13.96 14.63
C CYS A 120 -13.55 14.92 13.96
N ALA A 121 -13.36 16.23 14.13
CA ALA A 121 -14.18 17.24 13.49
C ALA A 121 -14.07 17.18 11.95
N TYR A 122 -12.85 17.01 11.43
CA TYR A 122 -12.58 16.84 10.02
C TYR A 122 -13.29 15.60 9.44
N LEU A 123 -13.11 14.44 10.08
CA LEU A 123 -13.73 13.19 9.63
C LEU A 123 -15.25 13.33 9.60
N LYS A 124 -15.83 13.94 10.64
CA LYS A 124 -17.26 14.23 10.71
C LYS A 124 -17.71 15.14 9.56
N ASN A 125 -17.00 16.23 9.30
CA ASN A 125 -17.33 17.17 8.22
C ASN A 125 -17.23 16.55 6.82
N VAL A 126 -16.40 15.53 6.62
CA VAL A 126 -16.26 14.83 5.33
C VAL A 126 -17.24 13.68 5.18
N ILE A 127 -17.49 12.93 6.25
CA ILE A 127 -18.31 11.72 6.22
C ILE A 127 -19.80 12.03 6.35
N ASP A 128 -20.18 12.98 7.20
CA ASP A 128 -21.59 13.33 7.44
C ASP A 128 -22.32 13.76 6.16
N PRO A 129 -21.76 14.61 5.28
CA PRO A 129 -22.42 14.97 4.01
C PRO A 129 -22.66 13.77 3.10
N ILE A 130 -21.74 12.80 3.08
CA ILE A 130 -21.86 11.57 2.28
C ILE A 130 -22.96 10.67 2.87
N GLN A 131 -23.00 10.52 4.20
CA GLN A 131 -24.02 9.75 4.88
C GLN A 131 -25.41 10.37 4.72
N GLN A 132 -25.50 11.69 4.83
CA GLN A 132 -26.73 12.45 4.63
C GLN A 132 -27.24 12.30 3.19
N LEU A 133 -26.38 12.50 2.19
CA LEU A 133 -26.72 12.28 0.78
C LEU A 133 -27.20 10.84 0.55
N ARG A 134 -26.53 9.85 1.15
CA ARG A 134 -26.93 8.45 1.03
C ARG A 134 -28.29 8.16 1.67
N ALA A 135 -28.56 8.73 2.83
CA ALA A 135 -29.83 8.55 3.54
C ALA A 135 -30.98 9.19 2.75
N ASP A 136 -30.77 10.40 2.24
CA ASP A 136 -31.73 11.14 1.45
C ASP A 136 -32.03 10.43 0.11
N LEU A 137 -31.01 9.95 -0.61
CA LEU A 137 -31.20 9.17 -1.84
C LEU A 137 -32.00 7.89 -1.60
N LYS A 138 -31.73 7.17 -0.49
CA LYS A 138 -32.50 5.97 -0.10
C LYS A 138 -33.94 6.31 0.23
N TYR A 139 -34.18 7.39 0.96
CA TYR A 139 -35.51 7.87 1.30
C TYR A 139 -36.31 8.19 0.04
N ARG A 140 -35.73 9.00 -0.86
CA ARG A 140 -36.33 9.35 -2.16
C ARG A 140 -36.65 8.09 -2.98
N GLN A 141 -35.73 7.12 -3.04
CA GLN A 141 -35.94 5.85 -3.75
C GLN A 141 -37.12 5.04 -3.18
N TYR A 142 -37.23 4.95 -1.85
CA TYR A 142 -38.33 4.25 -1.19
C TYR A 142 -39.69 4.90 -1.48
N HIS A 143 -39.75 6.23 -1.46
CA HIS A 143 -40.98 6.98 -1.78
C HIS A 143 -41.43 6.80 -3.23
N ILE A 144 -40.50 6.78 -4.19
CA ILE A 144 -40.80 6.48 -5.60
C ILE A 144 -41.36 5.06 -5.77
N SER A 145 -40.84 4.10 -5.00
CA SER A 145 -41.28 2.70 -5.06
C SER A 145 -42.66 2.46 -4.44
N GLN A 146 -43.06 3.28 -3.46
CA GLN A 146 -44.34 3.15 -2.73
C GLN A 146 -45.50 3.89 -3.42
N HIS A 147 -45.23 5.00 -4.10
CA HIS A 147 -46.26 5.81 -4.77
C HIS A 147 -45.91 6.10 -6.24
N PRO A 148 -46.14 5.15 -7.16
CA PRO A 148 -45.87 5.36 -8.59
C PRO A 148 -46.81 6.37 -9.27
N HIS A 149 -47.91 6.78 -8.62
CA HIS A 149 -48.97 7.62 -9.20
C HIS A 149 -49.08 9.02 -8.56
N SER A 150 -48.22 9.38 -7.60
CA SER A 150 -48.15 10.76 -7.14
C SER A 150 -47.38 11.59 -8.17
N HIS A 151 -48.06 12.51 -8.86
CA HIS A 151 -47.50 13.49 -9.80
C HIS A 151 -46.55 14.52 -9.16
N SER A 152 -45.79 14.14 -8.13
CA SER A 152 -44.64 14.94 -7.71
C SER A 152 -43.59 14.78 -8.81
N GLU A 153 -43.35 15.86 -9.56
CA GLU A 153 -42.25 15.92 -10.52
C GLU A 153 -40.97 15.49 -9.81
N PHE A 154 -40.55 14.24 -10.05
CA PHE A 154 -39.28 13.74 -9.54
C PHE A 154 -38.19 14.55 -10.22
N ASN A 155 -37.67 15.55 -9.51
CA ASN A 155 -36.71 16.48 -10.06
C ASN A 155 -35.32 15.83 -10.07
N SER A 156 -35.14 14.91 -11.01
CA SER A 156 -33.88 14.20 -11.26
C SER A 156 -32.71 15.16 -11.47
N VAL A 157 -32.98 16.36 -12.02
CA VAL A 157 -32.00 17.43 -12.19
C VAL A 157 -31.50 17.94 -10.85
N LYS A 158 -32.39 18.28 -9.90
CA LYS A 158 -32.00 18.69 -8.53
C LYS A 158 -31.21 17.62 -7.78
N VAL A 159 -31.56 16.34 -7.96
CA VAL A 159 -30.84 15.22 -7.34
C VAL A 159 -29.40 15.14 -7.89
N LEU A 160 -29.24 15.29 -9.20
CA LEU A 160 -27.91 15.29 -9.84
C LEU A 160 -27.08 16.50 -9.41
N GLU A 161 -27.69 17.68 -9.29
CA GLU A 161 -27.04 18.89 -8.77
C GLU A 161 -26.54 18.71 -7.34
N GLU A 162 -27.35 18.10 -6.45
CA GLU A 162 -26.97 17.83 -5.06
C GLU A 162 -25.80 16.82 -4.96
N VAL A 163 -25.83 15.77 -5.78
CA VAL A 163 -24.72 14.80 -5.87
C VAL A 163 -23.45 15.47 -6.40
N ASP A 164 -23.56 16.31 -7.43
CA ASP A 164 -22.43 17.04 -7.99
C ASP A 164 -21.85 18.05 -7.00
N PHE A 165 -22.71 18.72 -6.22
CA PHE A 165 -22.31 19.62 -5.16
C PHE A 165 -21.50 18.92 -4.07
N VAL A 166 -21.96 17.78 -3.55
CA VAL A 166 -21.21 17.00 -2.54
C VAL A 166 -19.88 16.48 -3.12
N LYS A 167 -19.87 16.05 -4.39
CA LYS A 167 -18.63 15.64 -5.07
C LYS A 167 -17.63 16.80 -5.19
N LYS A 168 -18.09 17.99 -5.55
CA LYS A 168 -17.26 19.19 -5.64
C LYS A 168 -16.69 19.59 -4.28
N GLN A 169 -17.51 19.53 -3.22
CA GLN A 169 -17.03 19.77 -1.86
C GLN A 169 -15.94 18.76 -1.45
N LEU A 170 -16.18 17.47 -1.64
CA LEU A 170 -15.20 16.43 -1.29
C LEU A 170 -13.90 16.60 -2.07
N LYS A 171 -14.00 16.95 -3.36
CA LYS A 171 -12.83 17.23 -4.19
C LYS A 171 -12.05 18.43 -3.67
N ALA A 172 -12.72 19.52 -3.33
CA ALA A 172 -12.06 20.72 -2.79
C ALA A 172 -11.31 20.42 -1.49
N VAL A 173 -11.93 19.65 -0.58
CA VAL A 173 -11.30 19.22 0.68
C VAL A 173 -10.08 18.33 0.41
N PHE A 174 -10.17 17.41 -0.55
CA PHE A 174 -9.04 16.54 -0.89
C PHE A 174 -7.86 17.31 -1.48
N GLU A 175 -8.12 18.28 -2.35
CA GLU A 175 -7.05 19.14 -2.90
C GLU A 175 -6.43 20.03 -1.82
N SER A 176 -7.22 20.57 -0.87
CA SER A 176 -6.66 21.36 0.24
C SER A 176 -5.79 20.50 1.16
N LEU A 177 -6.23 19.28 1.49
CA LEU A 177 -5.42 18.35 2.28
C LEU A 177 -4.10 18.00 1.60
N LYS A 178 -4.13 17.79 0.28
CA LYS A 178 -2.92 17.47 -0.48
C LYS A 178 -1.91 18.62 -0.42
N LEU A 179 -2.38 19.86 -0.50
CA LEU A 179 -1.54 21.05 -0.35
C LEU A 179 -0.98 21.18 1.08
N GLU A 180 -1.81 20.93 2.09
CA GLU A 180 -1.38 20.95 3.49
C GLU A 180 -0.35 19.86 3.78
N GLN A 181 -0.58 18.63 3.31
CA GLN A 181 0.38 17.53 3.39
C GLN A 181 1.72 17.93 2.77
N GLN A 182 1.69 18.46 1.54
CA GLN A 182 2.92 18.88 0.86
C GLN A 182 3.65 19.99 1.64
N LYS A 183 2.91 20.93 2.24
CA LYS A 183 3.48 21.99 3.07
C LYS A 183 4.16 21.42 4.32
N ILE A 184 3.53 20.45 4.97
CA ILE A 184 4.08 19.78 6.16
C ILE A 184 5.34 18.98 5.77
N GLU A 185 5.28 18.19 4.70
CA GLU A 185 6.41 17.40 4.20
C GLU A 185 7.62 18.30 3.85
N ASN A 186 7.38 19.43 3.17
CA ASN A 186 8.42 20.41 2.90
C ASN A 186 8.98 21.01 4.20
N SER A 187 8.12 21.36 5.15
CA SER A 187 8.55 21.93 6.44
C SER A 187 9.41 20.93 7.23
N ILE A 188 9.00 19.66 7.30
CA ILE A 188 9.76 18.59 7.95
C ILE A 188 11.11 18.39 7.26
N SER A 189 11.13 18.40 5.92
CA SER A 189 12.38 18.29 5.15
C SER A 189 13.33 19.45 5.49
N ASP A 190 12.82 20.69 5.50
CA ASP A 190 13.61 21.87 5.88
C ASP A 190 14.13 21.79 7.32
N TRP A 191 13.31 21.28 8.25
CA TRP A 191 13.72 21.07 9.65
C TRP A 191 14.75 19.96 9.80
N SER A 192 14.66 18.88 9.03
CA SER A 192 15.63 17.78 9.08
C SER A 192 17.05 18.25 8.73
N VAL A 193 17.17 19.16 7.75
CA VAL A 193 18.44 19.80 7.40
C VAL A 193 18.93 20.69 8.54
N LYS A 194 18.06 21.53 9.11
CA LYS A 194 18.41 22.42 10.24
C LYS A 194 18.83 21.65 11.49
N ILE A 195 18.16 20.56 11.83
CA ILE A 195 18.48 19.73 13.01
C ILE A 195 19.85 19.07 12.84
N ALA A 196 20.17 18.58 11.64
CA ALA A 196 21.51 18.04 11.36
C ALA A 196 22.60 19.08 11.60
N ASP A 197 22.40 20.30 11.09
CA ASP A 197 23.34 21.43 11.25
C ASP A 197 23.49 21.86 12.72
N HIS A 198 22.37 22.03 13.44
CA HIS A 198 22.39 22.44 14.86
C HIS A 198 22.95 21.37 15.80
N SER A 199 22.70 20.08 15.53
CA SER A 199 23.16 19.00 16.43
C SER A 199 24.69 18.87 16.51
N SER A 200 25.40 19.21 15.42
CA SER A 200 26.86 19.16 15.34
C SER A 200 27.51 20.33 16.08
N GLU A 201 26.94 21.52 15.96
CA GLU A 201 27.51 22.77 16.47
C GLU A 201 27.21 22.95 17.98
N GLU A 202 25.99 22.66 18.42
CA GLU A 202 25.56 22.86 19.82
C GLU A 202 26.09 21.78 20.77
N ARG A 203 26.14 20.50 20.36
CA ARG A 203 26.73 19.41 21.17
C ARG A 203 28.21 19.60 21.45
N SER A 204 28.95 20.12 20.47
CA SER A 204 30.40 20.33 20.59
C SER A 204 30.74 21.44 21.59
N ASN A 205 29.91 22.49 21.65
CA ASN A 205 30.13 23.63 22.53
C ASN A 205 29.71 23.33 23.98
N LEU A 206 28.51 22.77 24.20
CA LEU A 206 27.94 22.54 25.54
C LEU A 206 28.70 21.53 26.40
N LEU A 207 29.37 20.55 25.78
CA LEU A 207 30.16 19.54 26.51
C LEU A 207 31.63 19.94 26.66
N SER A 208 32.08 21.02 26.04
CA SER A 208 33.46 21.51 26.17
C SER A 208 33.65 22.44 27.37
N GLU A 209 32.59 23.14 27.78
CA GLU A 209 32.63 24.12 28.84
C GLU A 209 32.28 23.49 30.20
N LEU A 210 32.97 23.92 31.25
CA LEU A 210 32.63 23.54 32.61
C LEU A 210 31.37 24.30 33.04
N PRO A 211 30.42 23.66 33.76
CA PRO A 211 29.28 24.38 34.31
C PRO A 211 29.75 25.54 35.18
N MET A 212 29.26 26.75 34.89
CA MET A 212 29.66 27.98 35.57
C MET A 212 29.39 27.89 37.08
N GLU A 213 28.35 27.15 37.47
CA GLU A 213 27.97 26.87 38.85
C GLU A 213 29.04 26.07 39.61
N LEU A 214 29.73 25.16 38.92
CA LEU A 214 30.78 24.33 39.48
C LEU A 214 32.10 25.12 39.60
N GLU A 215 32.36 26.02 38.66
CA GLU A 215 33.54 26.88 38.65
C GLU A 215 33.46 27.98 39.72
N ALA A 216 32.29 28.61 39.87
CA ALA A 216 32.02 29.67 40.83
C ALA A 216 31.90 29.18 42.29
N LEU A 217 31.82 27.87 42.54
CA LEU A 217 31.66 27.32 43.88
C LEU A 217 32.89 27.60 44.76
N GLU A 218 32.71 28.31 45.86
CA GLU A 218 33.75 28.46 46.88
C GLU A 218 33.95 27.13 47.60
N CYS A 219 35.16 26.57 47.48
CA CYS A 219 35.51 25.32 48.14
C CYS A 219 36.58 25.60 49.21
N PRO A 220 36.35 25.21 50.48
CA PRO A 220 37.33 25.37 51.55
C PRO A 220 38.64 24.59 51.33
N TYR A 221 38.61 23.58 50.46
CA TYR A 221 39.73 22.68 50.18
C TYR A 221 40.08 22.72 48.68
N PRO A 222 41.17 23.42 48.29
CA PRO A 222 41.56 23.57 46.88
C PRO A 222 41.82 22.23 46.17
N ASP A 223 42.44 21.29 46.88
CA ASP A 223 42.78 19.97 46.34
C ASP A 223 41.51 19.15 46.03
N LEU A 224 40.48 19.27 46.85
CA LEU A 224 39.19 18.64 46.61
C LEU A 224 38.46 19.27 45.41
N LYS A 225 38.47 20.61 45.32
CA LYS A 225 37.91 21.33 44.16
C LYS A 225 38.57 20.85 42.88
N SER A 226 39.91 20.84 42.82
CA SER A 226 40.63 20.39 41.64
C SER A 226 40.37 18.92 41.30
N SER A 227 40.26 18.03 42.29
CA SER A 227 39.91 16.62 42.09
C SER A 227 38.50 16.45 41.49
N ILE A 228 37.53 17.22 41.94
CA ILE A 228 36.15 17.17 41.41
C ILE A 228 36.10 17.72 39.99
N LEU A 229 36.75 18.87 39.72
CA LEU A 229 36.80 19.46 38.38
C LEU A 229 37.48 18.53 37.37
N ASN A 230 38.56 17.85 37.78
CA ASN A 230 39.21 16.84 36.95
C ASN A 230 38.33 15.61 36.73
N GLY A 231 37.68 15.10 37.78
CA GLY A 231 36.73 13.99 37.65
C GLY A 231 35.56 14.32 36.70
N PHE A 232 35.09 15.57 36.72
CA PHE A 232 34.06 16.05 35.81
C PHE A 232 34.57 16.10 34.37
N ARG A 233 35.77 16.66 34.12
CA ARG A 233 36.41 16.62 32.80
C ARG A 233 36.56 15.20 32.25
N ASP A 234 37.09 14.28 33.07
CA ASP A 234 37.28 12.88 32.68
C ASP A 234 35.95 12.20 32.34
N PHE A 235 34.89 12.51 33.10
CA PHE A 235 33.55 11.99 32.85
C PHE A 235 32.99 12.54 31.54
N THR A 236 33.08 13.85 31.32
CA THR A 236 32.61 14.52 30.11
C THR A 236 33.35 14.00 28.87
N GLU A 237 34.67 13.82 28.93
CA GLU A 237 35.45 13.25 27.82
C GLU A 237 35.00 11.82 27.48
N LYS A 238 34.77 10.98 28.51
CA LYS A 238 34.25 9.61 28.31
C LYS A 238 32.86 9.61 27.70
N TYR A 239 32.00 10.53 28.14
CA TYR A 239 30.64 10.66 27.62
C TYR A 239 30.65 11.12 26.16
N GLN A 240 31.49 12.10 25.83
CA GLN A 240 31.67 12.61 24.48
C GLN A 240 32.18 11.53 23.51
N LYS A 241 33.14 10.69 23.95
CA LYS A 241 33.58 9.52 23.17
C LYS A 241 32.45 8.53 22.90
N LYS A 242 31.59 8.26 23.89
CA LYS A 242 30.41 7.39 23.71
C LYS A 242 29.42 7.99 22.72
N LEU A 243 29.16 9.29 22.79
CA LEU A 243 28.29 9.99 21.84
C LEU A 243 28.84 9.90 20.41
N GLN A 244 30.14 10.13 20.19
CA GLN A 244 30.76 9.98 18.88
C GLN A 244 30.60 8.56 18.31
N VAL A 245 30.72 7.53 19.13
CA VAL A 245 30.50 6.14 18.70
C VAL A 245 29.04 5.93 18.26
N LEU A 246 28.07 6.48 18.99
CA LEU A 246 26.66 6.39 18.63
C LEU A 246 26.35 7.15 17.34
N ASP A 247 26.92 8.35 17.17
CA ASP A 247 26.76 9.16 15.96
C ASP A 247 27.34 8.42 14.73
N GLN A 248 28.49 7.77 14.87
CA GLN A 248 29.06 6.92 13.81
C GLN A 248 28.18 5.73 13.46
N GLN A 249 27.56 5.09 14.46
CA GLN A 249 26.62 3.99 14.24
C GLN A 249 25.33 4.46 13.56
N LEU A 250 24.85 5.65 13.88
CA LEU A 250 23.70 6.26 13.21
C LEU A 250 24.00 6.53 11.74
N GLU A 251 25.18 7.08 11.42
CA GLU A 251 25.57 7.31 10.03
C GLU A 251 25.69 6.02 9.22
N ASP A 252 26.20 4.94 9.82
CA ASP A 252 26.24 3.63 9.17
C ASP A 252 24.83 3.06 8.88
N ILE A 253 23.80 3.47 9.63
CA ILE A 253 22.39 3.05 9.41
C ILE A 253 21.73 3.85 8.26
N TYR A 254 22.10 5.13 8.09
CA TYR A 254 21.57 5.98 7.02
C TYR A 254 22.23 5.74 5.65
N ARG A 255 23.35 5.01 5.61
CA ARG A 255 24.13 4.68 4.41
C ARG A 255 23.64 3.41 3.70
#